data_AF-A0A9D4ZN59-F1
#
_entry.id   AF-A0A9D4ZN59-F1
#
_cell.length_a   1.000
_cell.length_b   1.000
_cell.length_c   1.000
_cell.angle_alpha   90.00
_cell.angle_beta   90.00
_cell.angle_gamma   90.00
#
_symmetry.space_group_name_H-M   'P 1'
#
loop_
_entity.id
_entity.type
_entity.pdbx_description
1 polymer ?
#
loop_
_entity_poly.entity_id
_entity_poly.type
_entity_poly.pdbx_seq_one_letter_code
_entity_poly.pdbx_strand_id
1 'polypeptide(L)'
;MASRCEVFNSSAICFPSSLLKKPSSHAAFSPRTLLATNNGARRRDSTRLCVVAMTTVEAIEQEQMMSERPDTLLRDSEHEAVEAVDGCSFREDSWVRPGGGGGISRVLQDGNVWEKAGVNVSVVYGTMPPEAYRAATSTSGIPVNKAGRVPFFASGISSVMHPKNPFAPTVHFNYRYFETDAPEGVSGAPRAWWFGGGTDLTPSYVFDEDAKHFHQIQKEACDKFDPEFYPRFKKWCDDYFLIKHRGERRGIGGIFFDDLNDRDPDEIFAFASECTNSVIPAYIPLIDKRKDTPFESKHKAWQQIRRGRYVEFNLVYDRGTTFGLRTGGRIESILMSLPLTARWEYDHCPQEGTEEWKLLDACKNPKEWL
;
A
#
# COMPACT_ATOMS: atom_id res chain seq x y z
N MET A 1 -38.72 -39.82 0.19
CA MET A 1 -39.75 -39.14 -0.64
C MET A 1 -39.42 -37.66 -0.63
N ALA A 2 -38.51 -37.13 -1.44
CA ALA A 2 -38.52 -36.98 -2.90
C ALA A 2 -39.73 -36.18 -3.43
N SER A 3 -39.46 -34.93 -3.84
CA SER A 3 -40.14 -34.10 -4.87
C SER A 3 -40.18 -32.63 -4.40
N ARG A 4 -39.86 -31.61 -5.19
CA ARG A 4 -39.61 -31.49 -6.64
C ARG A 4 -38.93 -30.14 -6.89
N CYS A 5 -38.01 -30.13 -7.86
CA CYS A 5 -37.57 -28.94 -8.58
C CYS A 5 -38.72 -28.39 -9.43
N GLU A 6 -38.83 -27.07 -9.54
CA GLU A 6 -39.53 -26.43 -10.65
C GLU A 6 -38.55 -25.58 -11.46
N VAL A 7 -38.55 -25.91 -12.74
CA VAL A 7 -37.80 -25.35 -13.85
C VAL A 7 -38.65 -24.23 -14.43
N PHE A 8 -38.08 -23.05 -14.62
CA PHE A 8 -38.63 -22.08 -15.58
C PHE A 8 -37.75 -22.06 -16.83
N ASN A 9 -38.39 -22.36 -17.96
CA ASN A 9 -37.82 -22.33 -19.30
C ASN A 9 -38.65 -21.36 -20.16
N SER A 10 -38.06 -20.95 -21.29
CA SER A 10 -38.60 -20.10 -22.36
C SER A 10 -38.38 -18.60 -22.13
N SER A 11 -37.80 -17.83 -23.04
CA SER A 11 -37.94 -17.90 -24.50
C SER A 11 -36.77 -17.27 -25.24
N ALA A 12 -36.38 -17.94 -26.32
CA ALA A 12 -35.44 -17.49 -27.35
C ALA A 12 -36.03 -16.35 -28.20
N ILE A 13 -35.17 -15.42 -28.62
CA ILE A 13 -35.35 -14.64 -29.85
C ILE A 13 -34.01 -14.66 -30.59
N CYS A 14 -34.06 -15.02 -31.86
CA CYS A 14 -32.92 -15.28 -32.72
C CYS A 14 -33.08 -14.55 -34.07
N PHE A 15 -31.94 -14.13 -34.62
CA PHE A 15 -31.61 -13.73 -36.01
C PHE A 15 -32.00 -12.31 -36.52
N PRO A 16 -31.33 -11.78 -37.58
CA PRO A 16 -30.25 -12.37 -38.40
C PRO A 16 -28.99 -11.51 -38.65
N SER A 17 -27.89 -12.22 -38.92
CA SER A 17 -26.71 -11.78 -39.66
C SER A 17 -26.97 -11.72 -41.17
N SER A 18 -26.64 -10.60 -41.82
CA SER A 18 -25.98 -10.55 -43.14
C SER A 18 -25.98 -9.11 -43.66
N LEU A 19 -24.81 -8.58 -44.03
CA LEU A 19 -24.57 -7.91 -45.32
C LEU A 19 -23.11 -7.45 -45.42
N LEU A 20 -22.35 -8.22 -46.19
CA LEU A 20 -21.08 -7.85 -46.80
C LEU A 20 -21.25 -6.61 -47.68
N LYS A 21 -20.35 -5.62 -47.54
CA LYS A 21 -19.92 -4.74 -48.64
C LYS A 21 -18.59 -4.04 -48.28
N LYS A 22 -17.52 -4.42 -48.97
CA LYS A 22 -16.31 -3.60 -49.13
C LYS A 22 -16.64 -2.36 -49.96
N PRO A 23 -15.85 -1.28 -49.81
CA PRO A 23 -15.16 -0.79 -50.99
C PRO A 23 -13.67 -0.47 -50.76
N SER A 24 -12.95 -0.63 -51.85
CA SER A 24 -11.57 -0.24 -52.14
C SER A 24 -11.36 1.28 -52.18
N SER A 25 -10.16 1.75 -51.83
CA SER A 25 -9.17 2.36 -52.74
C SER A 25 -8.35 3.49 -52.09
N HIS A 26 -7.02 3.34 -52.20
CA HIS A 26 -5.98 4.35 -52.36
C HIS A 26 -6.14 5.77 -51.78
N ALA A 27 -5.21 6.13 -50.89
CA ALA A 27 -4.47 7.39 -51.02
C ALA A 27 -3.10 7.26 -50.33
N ALA A 28 -2.04 7.29 -51.15
CA ALA A 28 -0.67 7.48 -50.72
C ALA A 28 -0.41 8.98 -50.54
N PHE A 29 0.28 9.39 -49.48
CA PHE A 29 0.99 10.68 -49.45
C PHE A 29 2.34 10.54 -48.72
N SER A 30 3.39 10.99 -49.43
CA SER A 30 4.80 10.94 -49.04
C SER A 30 5.17 12.08 -48.07
N PRO A 31 6.32 11.99 -47.37
CA PRO A 31 6.73 12.92 -46.34
C PRO A 31 7.29 14.22 -46.94
N ARG A 32 6.86 15.38 -46.43
CA ARG A 32 7.58 16.65 -46.63
C ARG A 32 7.87 17.33 -45.31
N THR A 33 9.15 17.36 -45.03
CA THR A 33 9.92 18.31 -44.23
C THR A 33 9.37 19.73 -44.31
N LEU A 34 9.12 20.36 -43.16
CA LEU A 34 9.18 21.82 -43.03
C LEU A 34 9.65 22.23 -41.63
N LEU A 35 10.94 22.59 -41.61
CA LEU A 35 11.56 23.74 -40.95
C LEU A 35 11.06 24.20 -39.58
N ALA A 36 12.01 24.15 -38.65
CA ALA A 36 12.00 24.79 -37.36
C ALA A 36 11.74 26.30 -37.43
N THR A 37 10.87 26.79 -36.55
CA THR A 37 10.95 28.13 -35.99
C THR A 37 10.90 28.02 -34.46
N ASN A 38 12.03 28.34 -33.85
CA ASN A 38 12.25 28.49 -32.42
C ASN A 38 11.50 29.75 -31.91
N ASN A 39 10.64 29.59 -30.89
CA ASN A 39 10.60 30.45 -29.68
C ASN A 39 9.29 30.25 -28.91
N GLY A 40 9.40 29.98 -27.60
CA GLY A 40 8.33 30.27 -26.64
C GLY A 40 7.93 29.10 -25.74
N ALA A 41 8.46 29.11 -24.50
CA ALA A 41 7.99 28.39 -23.33
C ALA A 41 8.00 26.84 -23.40
N ARG A 42 9.04 26.23 -22.80
CA ARG A 42 9.01 24.84 -22.33
C ARG A 42 7.88 24.68 -21.30
N ARG A 43 6.68 24.30 -21.75
CA ARG A 43 5.72 23.54 -20.95
C ARG A 43 6.41 22.22 -20.59
N ARG A 44 6.89 22.09 -19.36
CA ARG A 44 7.27 20.79 -18.80
C ARG A 44 5.96 20.10 -18.47
N ASP A 45 5.60 19.14 -19.31
CA ASP A 45 4.41 18.32 -19.21
C ASP A 45 4.49 17.44 -17.95
N SER A 46 3.59 17.68 -16.98
CA SER A 46 3.41 16.87 -15.77
C SER A 46 2.93 15.44 -16.08
N THR A 47 2.64 15.15 -17.34
CA THR A 47 2.31 13.83 -17.90
C THR A 47 3.46 12.82 -17.86
N ARG A 48 4.72 13.25 -17.63
CA ARG A 48 5.86 12.32 -17.54
C ARG A 48 5.90 11.47 -16.26
N LEU A 49 5.45 12.01 -15.11
CA LEU A 49 5.33 11.23 -13.88
C LEU A 49 4.27 10.12 -13.99
N CYS A 50 3.25 10.32 -14.83
CA CYS A 50 2.10 9.44 -14.99
C CYS A 50 2.43 8.10 -15.71
N VAL A 51 3.51 8.07 -16.51
CA VAL A 51 3.91 6.89 -17.30
C VAL A 51 4.49 5.76 -16.43
N VAL A 52 4.86 6.05 -15.18
CA VAL A 52 5.50 5.13 -14.23
C VAL A 52 4.50 4.14 -13.60
N ALA A 53 3.23 4.53 -13.46
CA ALA A 53 2.18 3.68 -12.91
C ALA A 53 1.21 3.11 -13.97
N MET A 54 1.04 3.80 -15.11
CA MET A 54 0.14 3.37 -16.19
C MET A 54 0.62 2.12 -16.95
N THR A 55 1.93 1.81 -16.93
CA THR A 55 2.50 0.64 -17.62
C THR A 55 1.94 -0.70 -17.14
N THR A 56 1.25 -0.76 -16.00
CA THR A 56 0.72 -2.02 -15.47
C THR A 56 -0.73 -2.32 -15.87
N VAL A 57 -1.53 -1.34 -16.33
CA VAL A 57 -2.96 -1.60 -16.66
C VAL A 57 -3.19 -1.73 -18.16
N GLU A 58 -2.52 -0.95 -19.02
CA GLU A 58 -2.55 -1.20 -20.47
C GLU A 58 -1.82 -2.51 -20.84
N ALA A 59 -0.82 -2.91 -20.05
CA ALA A 59 -0.15 -4.21 -20.20
C ALA A 59 -1.03 -5.42 -19.79
N ILE A 60 -2.13 -5.21 -19.07
CA ILE A 60 -3.10 -6.27 -18.76
C ILE A 60 -4.04 -6.52 -19.95
N GLU A 61 -4.18 -5.57 -20.89
CA GLU A 61 -4.97 -5.75 -22.12
C GLU A 61 -4.15 -6.17 -23.35
N GLN A 62 -2.82 -6.03 -23.32
CA GLN A 62 -1.96 -6.34 -24.47
C GLN A 62 -0.80 -7.27 -24.06
N GLU A 63 -0.97 -8.57 -24.29
CA GLU A 63 0.19 -9.47 -24.47
C GLU A 63 1.07 -8.92 -25.60
N GLN A 64 2.37 -8.77 -25.30
CA GLN A 64 3.49 -8.40 -26.18
C GLN A 64 4.00 -6.95 -26.07
N MET A 65 5.29 -6.88 -25.70
CA MET A 65 6.23 -5.75 -25.80
C MET A 65 6.26 -4.75 -24.62
N MET A 66 7.16 -4.98 -23.66
CA MET A 66 8.27 -4.04 -23.43
C MET A 66 9.30 -4.60 -22.42
N SER A 67 10.54 -4.69 -22.87
CA SER A 67 11.72 -4.84 -22.00
C SER A 67 12.06 -3.50 -21.34
N GLU A 68 12.50 -3.58 -20.08
CA GLU A 68 13.34 -2.60 -19.37
C GLU A 68 12.75 -1.21 -19.06
N ARG A 69 12.08 -1.07 -17.90
CA ARG A 69 11.97 0.19 -17.14
C ARG A 69 12.03 -0.05 -15.61
N PRO A 70 12.40 0.96 -14.79
CA PRO A 70 12.67 0.79 -13.35
C PRO A 70 11.46 0.38 -12.50
N ASP A 71 10.23 0.64 -12.96
CA ASP A 71 9.02 0.49 -12.14
C ASP A 71 8.56 -0.97 -11.97
N THR A 72 9.04 -1.86 -12.84
CA THR A 72 8.92 -3.32 -12.67
C THR A 72 9.85 -3.87 -11.57
N LEU A 73 10.95 -3.17 -11.24
CA LEU A 73 11.89 -3.67 -10.21
C LEU A 73 11.37 -3.57 -8.77
N LEU A 74 10.50 -2.58 -8.47
CA LEU A 74 9.95 -2.32 -7.12
C LEU A 74 8.76 -3.23 -6.74
N ARG A 75 8.32 -4.11 -7.64
CA ARG A 75 7.20 -5.04 -7.37
C ARG A 75 7.66 -6.48 -7.32
N ASP A 76 8.68 -6.79 -8.12
CA ASP A 76 9.12 -8.14 -8.30
C ASP A 76 10.04 -8.57 -7.13
N SER A 77 10.82 -7.65 -6.55
CA SER A 77 11.76 -7.97 -5.48
C SER A 77 11.15 -8.41 -4.13
N GLU A 78 10.03 -7.81 -3.71
CA GLU A 78 9.53 -7.99 -2.34
C GLU A 78 8.87 -9.35 -2.16
N HIS A 79 7.99 -9.71 -3.08
CA HIS A 79 7.31 -11.00 -3.01
C HIS A 79 8.30 -12.14 -3.26
N GLU A 80 9.24 -12.00 -4.22
CA GLU A 80 10.31 -12.97 -4.45
C GLU A 80 11.20 -13.18 -3.21
N ALA A 81 11.59 -12.09 -2.51
CA ALA A 81 12.37 -12.20 -1.28
C ALA A 81 11.62 -12.95 -0.18
N VAL A 82 10.31 -12.73 -0.06
CA VAL A 82 9.46 -13.45 0.90
C VAL A 82 9.30 -14.92 0.50
N GLU A 83 9.05 -15.23 -0.78
CA GLU A 83 8.95 -16.62 -1.27
C GLU A 83 10.27 -17.37 -1.10
N ALA A 84 11.41 -16.71 -1.31
CA ALA A 84 12.73 -17.30 -1.13
C ALA A 84 12.99 -17.74 0.33
N VAL A 85 12.49 -16.97 1.29
CA VAL A 85 12.63 -17.28 2.73
C VAL A 85 11.56 -18.28 3.20
N ASP A 86 10.34 -18.20 2.69
CA ASP A 86 9.24 -19.09 3.09
C ASP A 86 9.35 -20.47 2.43
N GLY A 87 9.70 -20.51 1.15
CA GLY A 87 9.63 -21.70 0.29
C GLY A 87 8.23 -21.99 -0.27
N CYS A 88 7.21 -21.19 0.05
CA CYS A 88 5.89 -21.22 -0.56
C CYS A 88 5.66 -20.00 -1.44
N SER A 89 4.81 -20.14 -2.47
CA SER A 89 4.48 -19.06 -3.40
C SER A 89 3.23 -18.28 -2.99
N PHE A 90 3.18 -17.00 -3.35
CA PHE A 90 1.99 -16.18 -3.25
C PHE A 90 0.93 -16.64 -4.25
N ARG A 91 -0.34 -16.62 -3.81
CA ARG A 91 -1.47 -16.62 -4.73
C ARG A 91 -1.68 -15.20 -5.25
N GLU A 92 -1.58 -15.02 -6.55
CA GLU A 92 -1.89 -13.77 -7.22
C GLU A 92 -3.37 -13.70 -7.63
N ASP A 93 -3.98 -12.53 -7.45
CA ASP A 93 -5.31 -12.19 -7.93
C ASP A 93 -5.30 -10.79 -8.56
N SER A 94 -5.44 -10.74 -9.89
CA SER A 94 -5.52 -9.52 -10.66
C SER A 94 -6.97 -9.10 -10.83
N TRP A 95 -7.27 -7.83 -10.57
CA TRP A 95 -8.64 -7.33 -10.55
C TRP A 95 -8.75 -5.93 -11.17
N VAL A 96 -9.92 -5.65 -11.72
CA VAL A 96 -10.28 -4.34 -12.30
C VAL A 96 -11.38 -3.68 -11.48
N ARG A 97 -11.35 -2.35 -11.43
CA ARG A 97 -12.31 -1.56 -10.66
C ARG A 97 -13.37 -0.94 -11.58
N PRO A 98 -14.68 -1.13 -11.30
CA PRO A 98 -15.72 -0.33 -11.93
C PRO A 98 -15.48 1.17 -11.67
N GLY A 99 -15.32 1.94 -12.76
CA GLY A 99 -15.03 3.38 -12.69
C GLY A 99 -13.55 3.77 -12.84
N GLY A 100 -12.66 2.81 -13.14
CA GLY A 100 -11.29 3.07 -13.57
C GLY A 100 -10.22 2.43 -12.70
N GLY A 101 -9.22 1.82 -13.35
CA GLY A 101 -8.07 1.20 -12.71
C GLY A 101 -8.31 -0.24 -12.23
N GLY A 102 -7.50 -0.67 -11.27
CA GLY A 102 -7.46 -2.03 -10.76
C GLY A 102 -6.28 -2.27 -9.83
N GLY A 103 -5.88 -3.52 -9.69
CA GLY A 103 -4.71 -3.88 -8.89
C GLY A 103 -4.37 -5.36 -8.98
N ILE A 104 -3.27 -5.69 -8.33
CA ILE A 104 -2.77 -7.06 -8.15
C ILE A 104 -2.66 -7.29 -6.65
N SER A 105 -3.37 -8.31 -6.17
CA SER A 105 -3.26 -8.77 -4.79
C SER A 105 -2.49 -10.07 -4.74
N ARG A 106 -1.35 -10.09 -4.05
CA ARG A 106 -0.60 -11.30 -3.76
C ARG A 106 -0.80 -11.67 -2.31
N VAL A 107 -1.29 -12.87 -2.03
CA VAL A 107 -1.47 -13.38 -0.67
C VAL A 107 -0.81 -14.74 -0.51
N LEU A 108 0.09 -14.85 0.46
CA LEU A 108 0.63 -16.09 0.98
C LEU A 108 -0.06 -16.36 2.31
N GLN A 109 -0.63 -17.55 2.47
CA GLN A 109 -1.33 -17.95 3.69
C GLN A 109 -0.90 -19.36 4.07
N ASP A 110 -0.76 -19.62 5.36
CA ASP A 110 -0.38 -20.92 5.91
C ASP A 110 1.01 -21.40 5.42
N GLY A 111 1.93 -20.48 5.14
CA GLY A 111 3.31 -20.76 4.73
C GLY A 111 4.19 -21.31 5.85
N ASN A 112 5.45 -21.60 5.53
CA ASN A 112 6.39 -22.17 6.48
C ASN A 112 6.85 -21.15 7.52
N VAL A 113 7.13 -19.92 7.08
CA VAL A 113 7.65 -18.82 7.91
C VAL A 113 6.55 -17.82 8.20
N TRP A 114 5.77 -17.42 7.20
CA TRP A 114 4.64 -16.52 7.37
C TRP A 114 3.33 -17.29 7.52
N GLU A 115 2.58 -16.95 8.56
CA GLU A 115 1.22 -17.47 8.73
C GLU A 115 0.26 -16.78 7.75
N LYS A 116 0.50 -15.49 7.51
CA LYS A 116 -0.14 -14.74 6.44
C LYS A 116 0.75 -13.57 6.02
N ALA A 117 0.96 -13.40 4.72
CA ALA A 117 1.63 -12.24 4.15
C ALA A 117 0.83 -11.80 2.93
N GLY A 118 0.74 -10.49 2.71
CA GLY A 118 0.21 -10.00 1.45
C GLY A 118 0.90 -8.75 0.97
N VAL A 119 1.03 -8.67 -0.34
CA VAL A 119 1.66 -7.57 -1.08
C VAL A 119 0.67 -7.14 -2.14
N ASN A 120 0.06 -5.99 -1.94
CA ASN A 120 -0.96 -5.45 -2.83
C ASN A 120 -0.40 -4.24 -3.58
N VAL A 121 -0.58 -4.24 -4.89
CA VAL A 121 -0.38 -3.06 -5.74
C VAL A 121 -1.72 -2.64 -6.30
N SER A 122 -1.99 -1.34 -6.31
CA SER A 122 -3.20 -0.79 -6.92
C SER A 122 -2.89 0.46 -7.70
N VAL A 123 -3.62 0.64 -8.80
CA VAL A 123 -3.63 1.85 -9.63
C VAL A 123 -5.09 2.16 -9.90
N VAL A 124 -5.62 3.16 -9.23
CA VAL A 124 -7.03 3.54 -9.26
C VAL A 124 -7.17 4.96 -9.75
N TYR A 125 -8.11 5.18 -10.67
CA TYR A 125 -8.46 6.50 -11.16
C TYR A 125 -9.97 6.61 -11.34
N GLY A 126 -10.46 7.83 -11.50
CA GLY A 126 -11.87 8.09 -11.73
C GLY A 126 -12.24 9.49 -11.27
N THR A 127 -13.49 9.67 -10.85
CA THR A 127 -13.97 10.96 -10.31
C THR A 127 -14.60 10.77 -8.94
N MET A 128 -14.25 11.65 -7.99
CA MET A 128 -14.71 11.57 -6.61
C MET A 128 -15.60 12.76 -6.22
N PRO A 129 -16.58 12.57 -5.31
CA PRO A 129 -17.30 13.70 -4.74
C PRO A 129 -16.36 14.55 -3.88
N PRO A 130 -16.60 15.88 -3.73
CA PRO A 130 -15.75 16.76 -2.92
C PRO A 130 -15.57 16.34 -1.45
N GLU A 131 -16.48 15.53 -0.91
CA GLU A 131 -16.36 14.97 0.45
C GLU A 131 -15.28 13.90 0.58
N ALA A 132 -15.05 13.10 -0.47
CA ALA A 132 -14.00 12.09 -0.49
C ALA A 132 -12.61 12.71 -0.60
N TYR A 133 -12.49 13.88 -1.25
CA TYR A 133 -11.25 14.66 -1.30
C TYR A 133 -10.75 15.02 0.10
N ARG A 134 -11.65 15.45 1.00
CA ARG A 134 -11.31 15.80 2.39
C ARG A 134 -10.81 14.61 3.22
N ALA A 135 -11.18 13.39 2.86
CA ALA A 135 -10.74 12.18 3.54
C ALA A 135 -9.39 11.65 3.02
N ALA A 136 -8.98 12.07 1.82
CA ALA A 136 -7.72 11.66 1.20
C ALA A 136 -6.51 12.45 1.73
N THR A 137 -6.72 13.66 2.26
CA THR A 137 -5.69 14.51 2.86
C THR A 137 -5.76 14.49 4.39
N SER A 138 -4.64 14.68 5.08
CA SER A 138 -4.61 14.88 6.54
C SER A 138 -5.03 16.31 6.94
N THR A 139 -4.85 17.28 6.03
CA THR A 139 -5.19 18.68 6.25
C THR A 139 -6.69 18.94 6.02
N SER A 140 -7.46 18.86 7.10
CA SER A 140 -8.91 19.15 7.12
C SER A 140 -9.16 20.66 7.03
N GLY A 141 -9.09 21.28 5.84
CA GLY A 141 -9.16 22.75 5.80
C GLY A 141 -9.65 23.46 4.54
N ILE A 142 -9.73 22.84 3.36
CA ILE A 142 -10.11 23.58 2.14
C ILE A 142 -11.63 23.46 1.91
N PRO A 143 -12.43 24.55 2.06
CA PRO A 143 -13.85 24.51 1.79
C PRO A 143 -14.09 24.56 0.29
N VAL A 144 -14.42 23.42 -0.32
CA VAL A 144 -14.84 23.35 -1.72
C VAL A 144 -16.37 23.36 -1.77
N ASN A 145 -16.96 24.54 -1.56
CA ASN A 145 -18.39 24.75 -1.81
C ASN A 145 -18.60 24.89 -3.32
N LYS A 146 -19.24 23.88 -3.94
CA LYS A 146 -19.76 23.83 -5.33
C LYS A 146 -18.84 23.37 -6.47
N ALA A 147 -17.90 22.45 -6.26
CA ALA A 147 -17.24 21.77 -7.39
C ALA A 147 -18.00 20.50 -7.78
N GLY A 148 -18.07 20.20 -9.09
CA GLY A 148 -18.50 18.89 -9.61
C GLY A 148 -17.60 17.75 -9.13
N ARG A 149 -17.80 16.53 -9.65
CA ARG A 149 -16.91 15.41 -9.32
C ARG A 149 -15.48 15.75 -9.75
N VAL A 150 -14.51 15.54 -8.88
CA VAL A 150 -13.10 15.87 -9.13
C VAL A 150 -12.38 14.64 -9.67
N PRO A 151 -11.74 14.69 -10.85
CA PRO A 151 -10.89 13.61 -11.32
C PRO A 151 -9.73 13.37 -10.35
N PHE A 152 -9.43 12.10 -10.11
CA PHE A 152 -8.33 11.70 -9.25
C PHE A 152 -7.59 10.50 -9.83
N PHE A 153 -6.34 10.38 -9.41
CA PHE A 153 -5.47 9.24 -9.63
C PHE A 153 -4.79 8.88 -8.31
N ALA A 154 -4.70 7.59 -8.01
CA ALA A 154 -4.01 7.05 -6.86
C ALA A 154 -3.29 5.76 -7.26
N SER A 155 -2.02 5.63 -6.89
CA SER A 155 -1.29 4.37 -7.02
C SER A 155 -0.49 4.09 -5.77
N GLY A 156 -0.29 2.82 -5.46
CA GLY A 156 0.60 2.47 -4.36
C GLY A 156 0.74 0.98 -4.12
N ILE A 157 1.78 0.67 -3.36
CA ILE A 157 2.04 -0.63 -2.78
C ILE A 157 1.64 -0.62 -1.30
N SER A 158 1.02 -1.68 -0.83
CA SER A 158 0.69 -1.88 0.58
C SER A 158 0.90 -3.33 0.95
N SER A 159 1.57 -3.56 2.07
CA SER A 159 1.93 -4.89 2.52
C SER A 159 1.82 -5.02 4.03
N VAL A 160 1.38 -6.19 4.45
CA VAL A 160 1.41 -6.63 5.85
C VAL A 160 1.87 -8.07 5.88
N MET A 161 2.80 -8.38 6.77
CA MET A 161 3.33 -9.73 6.91
C MET A 161 3.32 -10.15 8.37
N HIS A 162 2.68 -11.28 8.64
CA HIS A 162 2.53 -11.87 9.97
C HIS A 162 3.28 -13.20 10.05
N PRO A 163 4.51 -13.21 10.61
CA PRO A 163 5.26 -14.45 10.83
C PRO A 163 4.53 -15.41 11.77
N LYS A 164 4.77 -16.71 11.54
CA LYS A 164 4.27 -17.80 12.39
C LYS A 164 4.97 -17.82 13.74
N ASN A 165 6.28 -17.55 13.77
CA ASN A 165 7.10 -17.55 14.98
C ASN A 165 6.86 -16.28 15.82
N PRO A 166 6.55 -16.37 17.13
CA PRO A 166 6.36 -15.21 18.02
C PRO A 166 7.54 -14.25 18.10
N PHE A 167 8.77 -14.74 17.88
CA PHE A 167 9.97 -13.94 17.94
C PHE A 167 10.28 -13.22 16.62
N ALA A 168 9.60 -13.58 15.54
CA ALA A 168 9.69 -12.90 14.25
C ALA A 168 8.62 -11.78 14.17
N PRO A 169 9.01 -10.52 13.91
CA PRO A 169 8.09 -9.39 14.00
C PRO A 169 7.11 -9.31 12.83
N THR A 170 5.89 -8.83 13.09
CA THR A 170 5.01 -8.36 12.03
C THR A 170 5.57 -7.07 11.43
N VAL A 171 5.49 -6.90 10.12
CA VAL A 171 5.84 -5.63 9.44
C VAL A 171 4.65 -5.14 8.65
N HIS A 172 4.55 -3.82 8.53
CA HIS A 172 3.68 -3.15 7.58
C HIS A 172 4.49 -2.12 6.81
N PHE A 173 4.19 -2.00 5.52
CA PHE A 173 4.63 -0.86 4.75
C PHE A 173 3.59 -0.43 3.72
N ASN A 174 3.60 0.85 3.41
CA ASN A 174 2.80 1.44 2.36
C ASN A 174 3.59 2.57 1.71
N TYR A 175 3.58 2.65 0.39
CA TYR A 175 4.09 3.80 -0.36
C TYR A 175 3.09 4.11 -1.46
N ARG A 176 2.60 5.34 -1.50
CA ARG A 176 1.51 5.75 -2.39
C ARG A 176 1.73 7.16 -2.93
N TYR A 177 1.16 7.37 -4.10
CA TYR A 177 1.03 8.65 -4.77
C TYR A 177 -0.45 8.94 -4.99
N PHE A 178 -0.81 10.21 -4.85
CA PHE A 178 -2.15 10.68 -5.13
C PHE A 178 -2.08 12.01 -5.88
N GLU A 179 -2.95 12.18 -6.88
CA GLU A 179 -3.16 13.45 -7.56
C GLU A 179 -4.63 13.69 -7.90
N THR A 180 -4.99 14.97 -8.01
CA THR A 180 -6.31 15.44 -8.44
C THR A 180 -6.19 16.57 -9.43
N ASP A 181 -7.15 16.63 -10.36
CA ASP A 181 -7.26 17.75 -11.27
C ASP A 181 -7.76 19.02 -10.58
N ALA A 182 -7.46 20.16 -11.19
CA ALA A 182 -8.01 21.44 -10.76
C ALA A 182 -9.55 21.40 -10.84
N PRO A 183 -10.28 21.86 -9.80
CA PRO A 183 -11.74 21.91 -9.86
C PRO A 183 -12.25 22.71 -11.07
N GLU A 184 -13.20 22.15 -11.82
CA GLU A 184 -13.84 22.85 -12.94
C GLU A 184 -14.43 24.19 -12.48
N GLY A 185 -14.19 25.25 -13.26
CA GLY A 185 -14.70 26.59 -12.98
C GLY A 185 -13.86 27.44 -12.01
N VAL A 186 -12.77 26.90 -11.45
CA VAL A 186 -11.84 27.67 -10.61
C VAL A 186 -10.59 28.03 -11.40
N SER A 187 -10.61 29.19 -12.06
CA SER A 187 -9.46 29.72 -12.79
C SER A 187 -8.27 29.93 -11.84
N GLY A 188 -7.20 29.15 -12.04
CA GLY A 188 -5.96 29.24 -11.26
C GLY A 188 -5.86 28.28 -10.07
N ALA A 189 -6.82 27.39 -9.83
CA ALA A 189 -6.64 26.34 -8.83
C ALA A 189 -5.56 25.33 -9.30
N PRO A 190 -4.53 25.05 -8.49
CA PRO A 190 -3.50 24.09 -8.87
C PRO A 190 -4.06 22.64 -8.81
N ARG A 191 -3.52 21.75 -9.66
CA ARG A 191 -3.58 20.31 -9.42
C ARG A 191 -2.96 20.04 -8.05
N ALA A 192 -3.65 19.30 -7.19
CA ALA A 192 -3.08 18.86 -5.92
C ALA A 192 -2.48 17.47 -6.09
N TRP A 193 -1.29 17.27 -5.58
CA TRP A 193 -0.61 15.98 -5.54
C TRP A 193 0.15 15.85 -4.22
N TRP A 194 0.38 14.60 -3.80
CA TRP A 194 1.23 14.30 -2.66
C TRP A 194 1.66 12.84 -2.65
N PHE A 195 2.77 12.58 -1.97
CA PHE A 195 3.16 11.24 -1.57
C PHE A 195 2.78 10.98 -0.12
N GLY A 196 2.51 9.72 0.17
CA GLY A 196 2.36 9.23 1.53
C GLY A 196 2.96 7.84 1.65
N GLY A 197 3.35 7.47 2.86
CA GLY A 197 3.89 6.15 3.07
C GLY A 197 4.57 5.98 4.41
N GLY A 198 5.27 4.86 4.53
CA GLY A 198 5.93 4.46 5.76
C GLY A 198 6.16 2.96 5.82
N THR A 199 7.06 2.58 6.70
CA THR A 199 7.31 1.19 7.10
C THR A 199 7.41 1.17 8.62
N ASP A 200 6.70 0.26 9.26
CA ASP A 200 6.68 0.11 10.72
C ASP A 200 6.74 -1.34 11.16
N LEU A 201 7.32 -1.55 12.35
CA LEU A 201 7.59 -2.87 12.92
C LEU A 201 6.74 -3.13 14.16
N THR A 202 6.08 -4.29 14.19
CA THR A 202 5.23 -4.75 15.28
C THR A 202 5.71 -6.11 15.82
N PRO A 203 6.76 -6.12 16.66
CA PRO A 203 7.21 -7.33 17.34
C PRO A 203 6.20 -7.81 18.39
N SER A 204 6.20 -9.12 18.69
CA SER A 204 5.61 -9.64 19.93
C SER A 204 6.62 -9.72 21.07
N TYR A 205 7.90 -9.81 20.76
CA TYR A 205 9.01 -9.71 21.70
C TYR A 205 10.05 -8.75 21.14
N VAL A 206 10.51 -7.81 21.96
CA VAL A 206 11.47 -6.79 21.53
C VAL A 206 12.88 -7.34 21.70
N PHE A 207 13.67 -7.23 20.63
CA PHE A 207 15.12 -7.41 20.66
C PHE A 207 15.74 -6.07 20.26
N ASP A 208 16.54 -5.48 21.15
CA ASP A 208 17.10 -4.15 20.96
C ASP A 208 17.95 -4.07 19.67
N GLU A 209 18.64 -5.15 19.33
CA GLU A 209 19.45 -5.21 18.12
C GLU A 209 18.61 -5.28 16.84
N ASP A 210 17.43 -5.89 16.89
CA ASP A 210 16.52 -5.94 15.73
C ASP A 210 15.83 -4.58 15.54
N ALA A 211 15.45 -3.93 16.63
CA ALA A 211 14.90 -2.59 16.60
C ALA A 211 15.93 -1.57 16.07
N LYS A 212 17.18 -1.63 16.56
CA LYS A 212 18.30 -0.84 16.05
C LYS A 212 18.52 -1.04 14.56
N HIS A 213 18.63 -2.30 14.11
CA HIS A 213 18.82 -2.62 12.69
C HIS A 213 17.71 -2.02 11.83
N PHE A 214 16.45 -2.27 12.20
CA PHE A 214 15.29 -1.77 11.46
C PHE A 214 15.31 -0.25 11.34
N HIS A 215 15.44 0.45 12.47
CA HIS A 215 15.42 1.92 12.50
C HIS A 215 16.65 2.54 11.83
N GLN A 216 17.81 1.89 11.89
CA GLN A 216 19.04 2.35 11.24
C GLN A 216 18.89 2.36 9.72
N ILE A 217 18.36 1.28 9.14
CA ILE A 217 18.11 1.19 7.69
C ILE A 217 17.12 2.27 7.23
N GLN A 218 16.05 2.51 8.00
CA GLN A 218 15.11 3.58 7.67
C GLN A 218 15.74 4.97 7.78
N LYS A 219 16.62 5.19 8.76
CA LYS A 219 17.36 6.45 8.90
C LYS A 219 18.31 6.67 7.72
N GLU A 220 19.05 5.64 7.31
CA GLU A 220 19.96 5.71 6.16
C GLU A 220 19.22 6.06 4.87
N ALA A 221 18.03 5.49 4.65
CA ALA A 221 17.16 5.84 3.53
C ALA A 221 16.72 7.31 3.57
N CYS A 222 16.29 7.80 4.74
CA CYS A 222 15.89 9.20 4.93
C CYS A 222 17.05 10.19 4.77
N ASP A 223 18.21 9.89 5.36
CA ASP A 223 19.39 10.77 5.41
C ASP A 223 19.96 11.07 4.01
N LYS A 224 19.68 10.22 3.00
CA LYS A 224 20.04 10.46 1.60
C LYS A 224 19.34 11.67 0.99
N PHE A 225 18.20 12.08 1.55
CA PHE A 225 17.34 13.15 1.02
C PHE A 225 17.25 14.34 1.97
N ASP A 226 17.08 14.07 3.27
CA ASP A 226 17.12 15.10 4.30
C ASP A 226 17.39 14.47 5.68
N PRO A 227 18.42 14.91 6.42
CA PRO A 227 18.67 14.44 7.79
C PRO A 227 17.52 14.71 8.78
N GLU A 228 16.61 15.65 8.48
CA GLU A 228 15.41 15.92 9.28
C GLU A 228 14.26 14.94 9.02
N PHE A 229 14.28 14.18 7.91
CA PHE A 229 13.19 13.27 7.55
C PHE A 229 13.01 12.15 8.57
N TYR A 230 14.08 11.47 8.96
CA TYR A 230 13.97 10.39 9.94
C TYR A 230 13.38 10.85 11.29
N PRO A 231 13.91 11.88 11.99
CA PRO A 231 13.34 12.29 13.27
C PRO A 231 11.89 12.77 13.13
N ARG A 232 11.55 13.48 12.04
CA ARG A 232 10.18 13.93 11.76
C ARG A 232 9.23 12.75 11.55
N PHE A 233 9.58 11.83 10.65
CA PHE A 233 8.73 10.72 10.25
C PHE A 233 8.67 9.59 11.27
N LYS A 234 9.73 9.40 12.06
CA LYS A 234 9.73 8.49 13.21
C LYS A 234 8.76 8.97 14.28
N LYS A 235 8.84 10.25 14.65
CA LYS A 235 7.88 10.83 15.59
C LYS A 235 6.44 10.71 15.07
N TRP A 236 6.23 10.99 13.78
CA TRP A 236 4.89 10.86 13.19
C TRP A 236 4.41 9.40 13.21
N CYS A 237 5.29 8.43 12.99
CA CYS A 237 4.96 7.00 13.10
C CYS A 237 4.50 6.64 14.52
N ASP A 238 5.21 7.12 15.56
CA ASP A 238 4.86 6.89 16.96
C ASP A 238 3.49 7.50 17.34
N ASP A 239 3.15 8.64 16.73
CA ASP A 239 1.87 9.33 16.96
C ASP A 239 0.72 8.69 16.17
N TYR A 240 0.97 8.25 14.93
CA TYR A 240 -0.05 7.68 14.04
C TYR A 240 -0.55 6.32 14.54
N PHE A 241 0.36 5.43 14.94
CA PHE A 241 0.02 4.06 15.33
C PHE A 241 -0.40 3.91 16.81
N LEU A 242 -0.87 5.00 17.43
CA LEU A 242 -1.39 5.00 18.80
C LEU A 242 -2.80 4.40 18.87
N ILE A 243 -2.96 3.33 19.64
CA ILE A 243 -4.25 2.75 19.99
C ILE A 243 -4.82 3.55 21.17
N LYS A 244 -5.54 4.63 20.86
CA LYS A 244 -5.96 5.65 21.85
C LYS A 244 -6.67 5.07 23.06
N HIS A 245 -7.55 4.09 22.87
CA HIS A 245 -8.29 3.47 23.97
C HIS A 245 -7.45 2.51 24.85
N ARG A 246 -6.23 2.16 24.43
CA ARG A 246 -5.26 1.37 25.21
C ARG A 246 -4.13 2.22 25.79
N GLY A 247 -3.90 3.41 25.24
CA GLY A 247 -2.73 4.25 25.59
C GLY A 247 -1.40 3.64 25.17
N GLU A 248 -1.39 2.74 24.17
CA GLU A 248 -0.19 2.07 23.67
C GLU A 248 -0.14 2.12 22.14
N ARG A 249 1.06 2.10 21.57
CA ARG A 249 1.27 2.02 20.12
C ARG A 249 1.13 0.57 19.67
N ARG A 250 0.79 0.39 18.39
CA ARG A 250 0.67 -0.93 17.76
C ARG A 250 1.96 -1.75 17.90
N GLY A 251 3.10 -1.11 17.68
CA GLY A 251 4.44 -1.70 17.69
C GLY A 251 5.51 -0.71 18.16
N ILE A 252 6.71 -0.82 17.61
CA ILE A 252 7.89 0.00 17.98
C ILE A 252 8.24 1.07 16.93
N GLY A 253 7.27 1.40 16.09
CA GLY A 253 7.37 2.47 15.11
C GLY A 253 8.21 2.11 13.88
N GLY A 254 8.77 3.15 13.27
CA GLY A 254 9.46 3.11 11.99
C GLY A 254 9.41 4.51 11.40
N ILE A 255 9.00 4.66 10.14
CA ILE A 255 8.73 5.97 9.54
C ILE A 255 7.31 6.05 9.02
N PHE A 256 6.69 7.23 9.14
CA PHE A 256 5.39 7.53 8.56
C PHE A 256 5.36 8.96 8.03
N PHE A 257 4.81 9.15 6.85
CA PHE A 257 4.58 10.45 6.23
C PHE A 257 3.30 10.43 5.39
N ASP A 258 2.67 11.59 5.28
CA ASP A 258 1.48 11.82 4.49
C ASP A 258 1.48 13.27 4.02
N ASP A 259 0.71 13.58 2.97
CA ASP A 259 0.67 14.91 2.35
C ASP A 259 2.08 15.48 2.00
N LEU A 260 3.04 14.62 1.65
CA LEU A 260 4.41 15.05 1.33
C LEU A 260 4.47 15.59 -0.10
N ASN A 261 4.54 16.93 -0.22
CA ASN A 261 4.58 17.68 -1.47
C ASN A 261 5.35 19.01 -1.36
N ASP A 262 6.29 19.08 -0.43
CA ASP A 262 7.06 20.28 -0.09
C ASP A 262 8.27 20.52 -1.01
N ARG A 263 8.51 19.65 -2.01
CA ARG A 263 9.62 19.72 -2.97
C ARG A 263 9.18 19.34 -4.38
N ASP A 264 10.13 19.25 -5.30
CA ASP A 264 9.89 18.75 -6.65
C ASP A 264 9.32 17.31 -6.60
N PRO A 265 8.26 16.99 -7.36
CA PRO A 265 7.67 15.65 -7.36
C PRO A 265 8.66 14.52 -7.67
N ASP A 266 9.65 14.76 -8.53
CA ASP A 266 10.64 13.75 -8.90
C ASP A 266 11.59 13.45 -7.72
N GLU A 267 11.89 14.46 -6.89
CA GLU A 267 12.68 14.29 -5.66
C GLU A 267 11.91 13.47 -4.61
N ILE A 268 10.63 13.78 -4.39
CA ILE A 268 9.80 13.04 -3.44
C ILE A 268 9.52 11.61 -3.95
N PHE A 269 9.38 11.42 -5.26
CA PHE A 269 9.28 10.10 -5.86
C PHE A 269 10.55 9.27 -5.63
N ALA A 270 11.73 9.85 -5.82
CA ALA A 270 12.99 9.20 -5.53
C ALA A 270 13.12 8.82 -4.04
N PHE A 271 12.67 9.70 -3.13
CA PHE A 271 12.61 9.40 -1.69
C PHE A 271 11.68 8.23 -1.38
N ALA A 272 10.45 8.23 -1.90
CA ALA A 272 9.49 7.15 -1.70
C ALA A 272 10.02 5.81 -2.27
N SER A 273 10.74 5.86 -3.40
CA SER A 273 11.38 4.70 -4.02
C SER A 273 12.52 4.16 -3.16
N GLU A 274 13.39 5.02 -2.62
CA GLU A 274 14.44 4.62 -1.68
C GLU A 274 13.86 3.98 -0.42
N CYS A 275 12.80 4.58 0.16
CA CYS A 275 12.12 3.99 1.31
C CYS A 275 11.44 2.65 1.01
N THR A 276 10.96 2.44 -0.22
CA THR A 276 10.42 1.13 -0.64
C THR A 276 11.56 0.10 -0.72
N ASN A 277 12.68 0.48 -1.34
CA ASN A 277 13.88 -0.37 -1.45
C ASN A 277 14.53 -0.71 -0.09
N SER A 278 14.31 0.10 0.94
CA SER A 278 14.85 -0.14 2.29
C SER A 278 14.09 -1.23 3.06
N VAL A 279 12.88 -1.60 2.64
CA VAL A 279 12.02 -2.57 3.34
C VAL A 279 12.69 -3.93 3.48
N ILE A 280 13.19 -4.51 2.39
CA ILE A 280 13.79 -5.86 2.40
C ILE A 280 15.06 -5.90 3.26
N PRO A 281 16.03 -4.98 3.08
CA PRO A 281 17.19 -4.89 3.97
C PRO A 281 16.83 -4.65 5.45
N ALA A 282 15.76 -3.91 5.75
CA ALA A 282 15.32 -3.66 7.12
C ALA A 282 14.65 -4.88 7.76
N TYR A 283 13.96 -5.71 6.98
CA TYR A 283 13.05 -6.75 7.50
C TYR A 283 13.58 -8.19 7.38
N ILE A 284 14.05 -8.59 6.19
CA ILE A 284 14.42 -10.00 5.94
C ILE A 284 15.54 -10.49 6.88
N PRO A 285 16.59 -9.71 7.20
CA PRO A 285 17.59 -10.14 8.17
C PRO A 285 17.02 -10.45 9.56
N LEU A 286 15.96 -9.75 9.98
CA LEU A 286 15.26 -10.03 11.23
C LEU A 286 14.51 -11.36 11.15
N ILE A 287 13.89 -11.64 10.01
CA ILE A 287 13.17 -12.90 9.79
C ILE A 287 14.13 -14.08 9.77
N ASP A 288 15.23 -14.00 9.04
CA ASP A 288 16.23 -15.08 8.98
C ASP A 288 16.78 -15.42 10.37
N LYS A 289 17.00 -14.40 11.20
CA LYS A 289 17.49 -14.57 12.57
C LYS A 289 16.46 -15.19 13.50
N ARG A 290 15.17 -14.93 13.30
CA ARG A 290 14.11 -15.24 14.28
C ARG A 290 13.19 -16.39 13.89
N LYS A 291 13.03 -16.69 12.60
CA LYS A 291 12.04 -17.65 12.08
C LYS A 291 12.15 -19.04 12.72
N ASP A 292 13.36 -19.48 13.06
CA ASP A 292 13.63 -20.80 13.63
C ASP A 292 13.83 -20.80 15.16
N THR A 293 13.60 -19.67 15.84
CA THR A 293 13.78 -19.57 17.30
C THR A 293 12.76 -20.47 18.03
N PRO A 294 13.19 -21.41 18.89
CA PRO A 294 12.26 -22.26 19.64
C PRO A 294 11.32 -21.45 20.53
N PHE A 295 10.04 -21.78 20.55
CA PHE A 295 9.04 -21.09 21.36
C PHE A 295 8.09 -22.06 22.07
N GLU A 296 7.52 -21.60 23.18
CA GLU A 296 6.52 -22.32 23.96
C GLU A 296 5.11 -21.80 23.64
N SER A 297 4.08 -22.55 24.09
CA SER A 297 2.68 -22.15 23.93
C SER A 297 2.36 -20.77 24.53
N LYS A 298 3.03 -20.38 25.63
CA LYS A 298 2.90 -19.05 26.24
C LYS A 298 3.35 -17.93 25.29
N HIS A 299 4.45 -18.13 24.55
CA HIS A 299 4.94 -17.15 23.58
C HIS A 299 3.96 -16.97 22.43
N LYS A 300 3.37 -18.08 21.95
CA LYS A 300 2.33 -18.03 20.92
C LYS A 300 1.07 -17.33 21.44
N ALA A 301 0.64 -17.61 22.67
CA ALA A 301 -0.51 -16.94 23.29
C ALA A 301 -0.32 -15.42 23.37
N TRP A 302 0.87 -14.96 23.78
CA TRP A 302 1.21 -13.54 23.78
C TRP A 302 1.20 -12.94 22.37
N GLN A 303 1.77 -13.61 21.36
CA GLN A 303 1.68 -13.17 19.96
C GLN A 303 0.23 -12.97 19.53
N GLN A 304 -0.68 -13.87 19.92
CA GLN A 304 -2.10 -13.73 19.58
C GLN A 304 -2.75 -12.51 20.24
N ILE A 305 -2.38 -12.17 21.47
CA ILE A 305 -2.84 -10.96 22.16
C ILE A 305 -2.31 -9.70 21.44
N ARG A 306 -1.02 -9.69 21.05
CA ARG A 306 -0.43 -8.59 20.29
C ARG A 306 -1.06 -8.43 18.90
N ARG A 307 -1.40 -9.52 18.24
CA ARG A 307 -2.19 -9.50 16.99
C ARG A 307 -3.60 -8.98 17.20
N GLY A 308 -4.22 -9.23 18.36
CA GLY A 308 -5.47 -8.59 18.74
C GLY A 308 -5.37 -7.05 18.75
N ARG A 309 -4.26 -6.51 19.26
CA ARG A 309 -3.97 -5.05 19.18
C ARG A 309 -3.78 -4.55 17.75
N TYR A 310 -3.15 -5.35 16.89
CA TYR A 310 -3.02 -5.03 15.47
C TYR A 310 -4.38 -4.90 14.79
N VAL A 311 -5.29 -5.85 15.06
CA VAL A 311 -6.69 -5.81 14.58
C VAL A 311 -7.45 -4.61 15.15
N GLU A 312 -7.32 -4.33 16.45
CA GLU A 312 -7.95 -3.16 17.09
C GLU A 312 -7.55 -1.87 16.38
N PHE A 313 -6.26 -1.69 16.05
CA PHE A 313 -5.81 -0.51 15.32
C PHE A 313 -6.42 -0.42 13.92
N ASN A 314 -6.28 -1.50 13.13
CA ASN A 314 -6.70 -1.48 11.73
C ASN A 314 -8.20 -1.25 11.56
N LEU A 315 -9.03 -1.80 12.45
CA LEU A 315 -10.49 -1.67 12.33
C LEU A 315 -11.05 -0.37 12.95
N VAL A 316 -10.35 0.24 13.90
CA VAL A 316 -10.87 1.41 14.64
C VAL A 316 -10.23 2.73 14.20
N TYR A 317 -8.93 2.72 13.91
CA TYR A 317 -8.15 3.96 13.74
C TYR A 317 -7.49 4.10 12.36
N ASP A 318 -7.21 3.00 11.67
CA ASP A 318 -6.52 3.10 10.39
C ASP A 318 -7.39 3.78 9.32
N ARG A 319 -6.88 4.92 8.82
CA ARG A 319 -7.56 5.73 7.81
C ARG A 319 -7.69 4.98 6.49
N GLY A 320 -6.64 4.24 6.09
CA GLY A 320 -6.61 3.49 4.84
C GLY A 320 -7.69 2.41 4.79
N THR A 321 -7.75 1.58 5.84
CA THR A 321 -8.78 0.54 6.01
C THR A 321 -10.19 1.15 6.03
N THR A 322 -10.41 2.17 6.86
CA THR A 322 -11.73 2.82 6.98
C THR A 322 -12.19 3.43 5.66
N PHE A 323 -11.30 4.11 4.94
CA PHE A 323 -11.59 4.70 3.64
C PHE A 323 -11.94 3.63 2.60
N GLY A 324 -11.14 2.57 2.50
CA GLY A 324 -11.37 1.48 1.54
C GLY A 324 -12.71 0.79 1.75
N LEU A 325 -13.08 0.51 3.01
CA LEU A 325 -14.36 -0.13 3.36
C LEU A 325 -15.56 0.77 3.06
N ARG A 326 -15.44 2.09 3.24
CA ARG A 326 -16.54 3.04 3.01
C ARG A 326 -16.73 3.41 1.53
N THR A 327 -15.67 3.34 0.73
CA THR A 327 -15.68 3.80 -0.68
C THR A 327 -15.90 2.66 -1.69
N GLY A 328 -16.17 1.45 -1.22
CA GLY A 328 -16.40 0.29 -2.08
C GLY A 328 -15.12 -0.25 -2.72
N GLY A 329 -13.98 -0.14 -2.02
CA GLY A 329 -12.76 -0.82 -2.43
C GLY A 329 -12.91 -2.35 -2.38
N ARG A 330 -11.96 -3.08 -2.97
CA ARG A 330 -11.95 -4.55 -2.93
C ARG A 330 -11.72 -5.03 -1.49
N ILE A 331 -12.79 -5.48 -0.84
CA ILE A 331 -12.81 -5.81 0.60
C ILE A 331 -11.71 -6.80 0.98
N GLU A 332 -11.55 -7.88 0.21
CA GLU A 332 -10.52 -8.91 0.47
C GLU A 332 -9.08 -8.37 0.34
N SER A 333 -8.85 -7.36 -0.51
CA SER A 333 -7.54 -6.71 -0.59
C SER A 333 -7.30 -5.81 0.63
N ILE A 334 -8.33 -5.14 1.13
CA ILE A 334 -8.24 -4.26 2.31
C ILE A 334 -8.01 -5.08 3.59
N LEU A 335 -8.77 -6.16 3.77
CA LEU A 335 -8.71 -7.03 4.94
C LEU A 335 -7.54 -8.05 4.89
N MET A 336 -6.73 -8.02 3.82
CA MET A 336 -5.46 -8.74 3.76
C MET A 336 -4.58 -8.45 4.98
N SER A 337 -4.63 -7.20 5.47
CA SER A 337 -3.88 -6.74 6.65
C SER A 337 -4.22 -7.43 7.96
N LEU A 338 -5.32 -8.17 8.05
CA LEU A 338 -5.69 -8.87 9.28
C LEU A 338 -4.91 -10.19 9.39
N PRO A 339 -4.39 -10.55 10.58
CA PRO A 339 -3.72 -11.83 10.80
C PRO A 339 -4.71 -12.99 10.68
N LEU A 340 -4.18 -14.20 10.44
CA LEU A 340 -5.02 -15.41 10.35
C LEU A 340 -5.73 -15.71 11.68
N THR A 341 -5.02 -15.51 12.79
CA THR A 341 -5.58 -15.64 14.14
C THR A 341 -5.17 -14.47 15.04
N ALA A 342 -6.05 -14.13 15.98
CA ALA A 342 -5.84 -13.16 17.05
C ALA A 342 -6.61 -13.58 18.31
N ARG A 343 -6.25 -13.02 19.47
CA ARG A 343 -6.86 -13.35 20.77
C ARG A 343 -7.11 -12.10 21.59
N TRP A 344 -8.23 -12.11 22.31
CA TRP A 344 -8.56 -11.11 23.33
C TRP A 344 -8.81 -11.83 24.65
N GLU A 345 -8.10 -11.39 25.68
CA GLU A 345 -8.29 -11.86 27.05
C GLU A 345 -8.78 -10.71 27.91
N TYR A 346 -9.71 -11.02 28.81
CA TYR A 346 -10.24 -10.05 29.76
C TYR A 346 -9.15 -9.65 30.75
N ASP A 347 -8.89 -8.34 30.83
CA ASP A 347 -7.96 -7.71 31.80
C ASP A 347 -6.54 -8.31 31.86
N HIS A 348 -6.05 -8.86 30.74
CA HIS A 348 -4.71 -9.41 30.67
C HIS A 348 -3.63 -8.32 30.80
N CYS A 349 -2.77 -8.44 31.81
CA CYS A 349 -1.63 -7.57 32.03
C CYS A 349 -0.36 -8.42 32.24
N PRO A 350 0.68 -8.29 31.40
CA PRO A 350 1.94 -9.00 31.61
C PRO A 350 2.63 -8.48 32.87
N GLN A 351 3.28 -9.39 33.62
CA GLN A 351 4.00 -9.04 34.84
C GLN A 351 5.21 -8.14 34.53
N GLU A 352 5.41 -7.09 35.33
CA GLU A 352 6.57 -6.20 35.17
C GLU A 352 7.90 -6.95 35.18
N GLY A 353 8.83 -6.54 34.31
CA GLY A 353 10.13 -7.18 34.15
C GLY A 353 10.16 -8.42 33.24
N THR A 354 9.01 -8.93 32.80
CA THR A 354 8.94 -10.00 31.77
C THR A 354 9.25 -9.47 30.37
N GLU A 355 9.55 -10.36 29.42
CA GLU A 355 9.80 -9.97 28.03
C GLU A 355 8.52 -9.41 27.36
N GLU A 356 7.35 -9.93 27.73
CA GLU A 356 6.04 -9.40 27.32
C GLU A 356 5.84 -7.96 27.82
N TRP A 357 6.23 -7.70 29.07
CA TRP A 357 6.17 -6.35 29.63
C TRP A 357 7.15 -5.39 28.95
N LYS A 358 8.35 -5.82 28.56
CA LYS A 358 9.30 -4.96 27.83
C LYS A 358 8.71 -4.43 26.52
N LEU A 359 7.97 -5.27 25.78
CA LEU A 359 7.23 -4.79 24.62
C LEU A 359 6.15 -3.77 25.01
N LEU A 360 5.35 -4.09 26.03
CA LEU A 360 4.26 -3.22 26.48
C LEU A 360 4.80 -1.84 26.91
N ASP A 361 5.91 -1.80 27.65
CA ASP A 361 6.61 -0.58 28.02
C ASP A 361 7.04 0.21 26.79
N ALA A 362 7.71 -0.41 25.82
CA ALA A 362 8.11 0.26 24.58
C ALA A 362 6.93 0.79 23.76
N CYS A 363 5.78 0.11 23.78
CA CYS A 363 4.55 0.59 23.13
C CYS A 363 3.87 1.72 23.91
N LYS A 364 3.98 1.78 25.24
CA LYS A 364 3.43 2.89 26.05
C LYS A 364 4.36 4.10 26.06
N ASN A 365 5.66 3.87 26.02
CA ASN A 365 6.73 4.83 26.14
C ASN A 365 7.68 4.67 24.93
N PRO A 366 7.38 5.31 23.78
CA PRO A 366 8.21 5.19 22.58
C PRO A 366 9.66 5.54 22.88
N LYS A 367 10.57 4.68 22.44
CA LYS A 367 12.00 4.81 22.66
C LYS A 367 12.66 5.43 21.42
N GLU A 368 13.79 6.09 21.65
CA GLU A 368 14.75 6.34 20.57
C GLU A 368 15.62 5.09 20.45
N TRP A 369 15.62 4.47 19.27
CA TRP A 369 16.31 3.20 19.03
C TRP A 369 17.76 3.37 18.60
N LEU A 370 18.15 4.57 18.13
CA LEU A 370 19.48 4.89 17.57
C LEU A 370 20.31 5.76 18.51
#